data_AF-A0A7K0EC55-F1
#
_entry.id   AF-A0A7K0EC55-F1
#
_cell.length_a   1.000
_cell.length_b   1.000
_cell.length_c   1.000
_cell.angle_alpha   90.00
_cell.angle_beta   90.00
_cell.angle_gamma   90.00
#
_symmetry.space_group_name_H-M   'P 1'
#
loop_
_entity.id
_entity.type
_entity.pdbx_description
1 polymer ?
#
loop_
_entity_poly.entity_id
_entity_poly.type
_entity_poly.pdbx_seq_one_letter_code
_entity_poly.pdbx_strand_id
1 'polypeptide(L)'
;MRQSLVLCLAIFLIASCKEIKNTKELNNKIEITETNGVENVAYKWGKIALIATANDTEKFKPRPTITSRYLGLIFVSIFDAWSRYDEKAIPVYLKNIDRRPIDEHSIKNKEIAISYAAYGAMSEYYFSDKELFSDFMKKLGLDPNNKSLDPNTPEGIGNLAAKAVIAARKGDGANQYAEEEGSNGEAYFNYVGYEPVNSADNNVDINRWQPKYFSDGMGGKFAPGCLTPFWDKVTPIALKTGDQFRPGPPPLVGSEQLENEVAEVVEMQANLTDYQKALVEFMRDGPQSVQQAGHWLKFAQDVSERDSHTLDQDVKMYFYNQVVAMDAFIASWDSKMFYDYARPFALVHEYYTGKIITGWGGEGKGMIEMDGSQWRPYSPEIFLCPPFPSYTSGHSTISGGCAEALKLWTGSETFGSEAVLVAGAMTEPEMLGDTITLKFPTFTETAEMAGISRVLGGYHIQADNVAGLELGRKVAHEAWGFYKMHIGEE
;
A
#
# COMPACT_ATOMS: atom_id res chain seq x y z
N MET A 1 84.78 -55.66 -8.59
CA MET A 1 85.44 -55.00 -9.74
C MET A 1 84.38 -54.22 -10.50
N ARG A 2 84.62 -52.93 -10.79
CA ARG A 2 84.22 -52.10 -11.98
C ARG A 2 83.02 -52.57 -12.85
N GLN A 3 82.18 -51.76 -13.49
CA GLN A 3 81.84 -50.32 -13.61
C GLN A 3 80.85 -50.26 -14.81
N SER A 4 79.92 -49.27 -14.87
CA SER A 4 79.38 -48.67 -16.12
C SER A 4 78.37 -49.51 -16.97
N LEU A 5 77.41 -48.99 -17.76
CA LEU A 5 77.08 -47.65 -18.27
C LEU A 5 75.58 -47.61 -18.74
N VAL A 6 75.07 -46.38 -18.89
CA VAL A 6 73.74 -45.89 -19.33
C VAL A 6 73.57 -45.87 -20.86
N LEU A 7 72.34 -45.97 -21.42
CA LEU A 7 71.63 -44.95 -22.27
C LEU A 7 70.43 -45.51 -23.08
N CYS A 8 69.46 -44.62 -23.33
CA CYS A 8 68.07 -44.78 -23.75
C CYS A 8 67.76 -44.81 -25.27
N LEU A 9 66.50 -45.24 -25.54
CA LEU A 9 65.44 -44.59 -26.35
C LEU A 9 65.04 -45.12 -27.75
N ALA A 10 63.71 -45.18 -27.89
CA ALA A 10 62.83 -45.01 -29.07
C ALA A 10 62.61 -46.18 -30.06
N ILE A 11 61.41 -46.77 -29.97
CA ILE A 11 60.74 -47.42 -31.11
C ILE A 11 59.28 -46.91 -31.14
N PHE A 12 58.95 -46.16 -32.19
CA PHE A 12 57.56 -45.85 -32.57
C PHE A 12 56.97 -47.05 -33.32
N LEU A 13 55.78 -47.50 -32.93
CA LEU A 13 55.00 -48.47 -33.68
C LEU A 13 53.56 -47.97 -33.88
N ILE A 14 53.19 -47.97 -35.15
CA ILE A 14 51.89 -47.62 -35.72
C ILE A 14 50.91 -48.77 -35.44
N ALA A 15 49.70 -48.48 -34.97
CA ALA A 15 48.57 -49.39 -35.12
C ALA A 15 47.23 -48.62 -35.13
N SER A 16 46.51 -48.82 -36.24
CA SER A 16 45.16 -48.37 -36.55
C SER A 16 44.10 -49.06 -35.68
N CYS A 17 43.03 -48.34 -35.29
CA CYS A 17 41.65 -48.85 -35.38
C CYS A 17 40.59 -47.80 -34.98
N LYS A 18 39.67 -47.57 -35.93
CA LYS A 18 38.23 -47.26 -35.81
C LYS A 18 37.76 -46.15 -34.86
N GLU A 19 37.31 -45.07 -35.49
CA GLU A 19 36.38 -44.09 -34.94
C GLU A 19 35.10 -44.74 -34.40
N ILE A 20 34.85 -44.54 -33.10
CA ILE A 20 33.51 -44.56 -32.53
C ILE A 20 33.23 -43.11 -32.14
N LYS A 21 32.38 -42.43 -32.92
CA LYS A 21 31.80 -41.14 -32.55
C LYS A 21 30.95 -41.34 -31.31
N ASN A 22 31.48 -40.95 -30.17
CA ASN A 22 30.71 -40.77 -28.95
C ASN A 22 30.45 -39.26 -28.80
N THR A 23 29.39 -38.79 -29.47
CA THR A 23 28.83 -37.46 -29.24
C THR A 23 28.15 -37.49 -27.88
N LYS A 24 28.91 -37.20 -26.82
CA LYS A 24 28.31 -36.71 -25.58
C LYS A 24 27.90 -35.26 -25.85
N GLU A 25 26.65 -35.08 -26.26
CA GLU A 25 25.94 -33.82 -26.08
C GLU A 25 26.00 -33.47 -24.60
N LEU A 26 26.80 -32.45 -24.28
CA LEU A 26 26.81 -31.81 -22.99
C LEU A 26 25.51 -30.99 -22.91
N ASN A 27 24.40 -31.66 -22.56
CA ASN A 27 23.19 -31.00 -22.10
C ASN A 27 23.52 -30.29 -20.78
N ASN A 28 24.04 -29.06 -20.86
CA ASN A 28 23.90 -28.10 -19.78
C ASN A 28 22.41 -27.72 -19.70
N LYS A 29 21.62 -28.58 -19.05
CA LYS A 29 20.43 -28.10 -18.35
C LYS A 29 20.95 -27.15 -17.28
N ILE A 30 20.96 -25.86 -17.60
CA ILE A 30 20.96 -24.83 -16.57
C ILE A 30 19.64 -25.07 -15.83
N GLU A 31 19.70 -25.79 -14.70
CA GLU A 31 18.62 -25.74 -13.71
C GLU A 31 18.49 -24.26 -13.35
N ILE A 32 17.45 -23.62 -13.86
CA ILE A 32 17.07 -22.28 -13.40
C ILE A 32 16.54 -22.50 -11.99
N THR A 33 17.41 -22.30 -11.01
CA THR A 33 17.05 -22.36 -9.59
C THR A 33 16.09 -21.21 -9.30
N GLU A 34 14.96 -21.52 -8.64
CA GLU A 34 14.03 -20.50 -8.15
C GLU A 34 14.77 -19.50 -7.25
N THR A 35 14.53 -18.20 -7.47
CA THR A 35 15.06 -17.14 -6.61
C THR A 35 14.04 -16.81 -5.53
N ASN A 36 14.55 -16.47 -4.33
CA ASN A 36 13.74 -16.25 -3.13
C ASN A 36 13.96 -14.85 -2.55
N GLY A 37 13.06 -14.43 -1.64
CA GLY A 37 13.08 -13.14 -0.97
C GLY A 37 13.20 -12.00 -1.98
N VAL A 38 14.16 -11.10 -1.75
CA VAL A 38 14.38 -9.92 -2.59
C VAL A 38 14.70 -10.21 -4.06
N GLU A 39 15.14 -11.45 -4.35
CA GLU A 39 15.54 -11.85 -5.70
C GLU A 39 14.38 -12.42 -6.53
N ASN A 40 13.24 -12.76 -5.92
CA ASN A 40 12.08 -13.28 -6.65
C ASN A 40 11.37 -12.18 -7.47
N VAL A 41 10.76 -12.55 -8.59
CA VAL A 41 10.18 -11.59 -9.54
C VAL A 41 8.95 -10.85 -8.98
N ALA A 42 8.14 -11.50 -8.12
CA ALA A 42 6.99 -10.86 -7.48
C ALA A 42 7.43 -9.75 -6.50
N TYR A 43 8.47 -10.00 -5.68
CA TYR A 43 9.09 -8.98 -4.83
C TYR A 43 9.55 -7.77 -5.65
N LYS A 44 10.29 -8.04 -6.75
CA LYS A 44 10.82 -6.98 -7.61
C LYS A 44 9.72 -6.14 -8.25
N TRP A 45 8.64 -6.75 -8.73
CA TRP A 45 7.46 -6.00 -9.20
C TRP A 45 6.80 -5.19 -8.08
N GLY A 46 6.73 -5.72 -6.86
CA GLY A 46 6.28 -4.95 -5.70
C GLY A 46 7.13 -3.70 -5.45
N LYS A 47 8.46 -3.78 -5.61
CA LYS A 47 9.35 -2.60 -5.47
C LYS A 47 9.06 -1.58 -6.57
N ILE A 48 8.84 -2.02 -7.80
CA ILE A 48 8.46 -1.12 -8.91
C ILE A 48 7.10 -0.47 -8.63
N ALA A 49 6.14 -1.20 -8.03
CA ALA A 49 4.84 -0.65 -7.65
C ALA A 49 4.95 0.42 -6.55
N LEU A 50 5.83 0.23 -5.57
CA LEU A 50 6.12 1.24 -4.55
C LEU A 50 6.76 2.49 -5.15
N ILE A 51 7.74 2.34 -6.07
CA ILE A 51 8.35 3.48 -6.77
C ILE A 51 7.30 4.24 -7.57
N ALA A 52 6.44 3.54 -8.31
CA ALA A 52 5.36 4.16 -9.08
C ALA A 52 4.37 4.90 -8.17
N THR A 53 4.04 4.33 -7.01
CA THR A 53 3.16 4.98 -6.02
C THR A 53 3.78 6.27 -5.49
N ALA A 54 5.08 6.26 -5.18
CA ALA A 54 5.80 7.44 -4.73
C ALA A 54 5.86 8.54 -5.82
N ASN A 55 6.17 8.17 -7.06
CA ASN A 55 6.16 9.09 -8.19
C ASN A 55 4.77 9.68 -8.45
N ASP A 56 3.72 8.87 -8.30
CA ASP A 56 2.33 9.29 -8.43
C ASP A 56 1.95 10.33 -7.36
N THR A 57 2.38 10.11 -6.11
CA THR A 57 2.19 11.07 -5.01
C THR A 57 2.87 12.41 -5.30
N GLU A 58 4.12 12.40 -5.76
CA GLU A 58 4.84 13.63 -6.11
C GLU A 58 4.17 14.39 -7.26
N LYS A 59 3.63 13.65 -8.23
CA LYS A 59 3.02 14.24 -9.43
C LYS A 59 1.60 14.76 -9.19
N PHE A 60 0.79 14.03 -8.45
CA PHE A 60 -0.65 14.28 -8.33
C PHE A 60 -1.10 14.65 -6.91
N LYS A 61 -0.17 14.79 -5.97
CA LYS A 61 -0.41 14.96 -4.52
C LYS A 61 -1.00 13.67 -3.90
N PRO A 62 -0.98 13.52 -2.56
CA PRO A 62 -1.52 12.34 -1.89
C PRO A 62 -3.00 12.10 -2.22
N ARG A 63 -3.32 10.86 -2.59
CA ARG A 63 -4.66 10.40 -3.02
C ARG A 63 -4.90 8.92 -2.61
N PRO A 64 -4.99 8.64 -1.31
CA PRO A 64 -4.77 7.30 -0.75
C PRO A 64 -5.80 6.26 -1.17
N THR A 65 -7.04 6.70 -1.39
CA THR A 65 -8.10 5.90 -1.97
C THR A 65 -7.72 5.38 -3.35
N ILE A 66 -7.28 6.27 -4.25
CA ILE A 66 -6.91 5.96 -5.63
C ILE A 66 -5.71 5.00 -5.68
N THR A 67 -4.63 5.31 -4.97
CA THR A 67 -3.42 4.47 -5.01
C THR A 67 -3.61 3.12 -4.33
N SER A 68 -4.44 3.02 -3.29
CA SER A 68 -4.80 1.72 -2.70
C SER A 68 -5.53 0.81 -3.69
N ARG A 69 -6.45 1.36 -4.47
CA ARG A 69 -7.13 0.63 -5.54
C ARG A 69 -6.14 0.21 -6.62
N TYR A 70 -5.21 1.06 -7.01
CA TYR A 70 -4.18 0.68 -7.98
C TYR A 70 -3.37 -0.54 -7.52
N LEU A 71 -2.86 -0.51 -6.28
CA LEU A 71 -2.09 -1.63 -5.73
C LEU A 71 -2.95 -2.91 -5.65
N GLY A 72 -4.16 -2.82 -5.11
CA GLY A 72 -5.10 -3.96 -5.08
C GLY A 72 -5.30 -4.59 -6.46
N LEU A 73 -5.56 -3.78 -7.49
CA LEU A 73 -5.80 -4.26 -8.85
C LEU A 73 -4.55 -4.78 -9.57
N ILE A 74 -3.37 -4.23 -9.27
CA ILE A 74 -2.09 -4.76 -9.76
C ILE A 74 -1.87 -6.18 -9.22
N PHE A 75 -2.03 -6.38 -7.91
CA PHE A 75 -1.78 -7.70 -7.31
C PHE A 75 -2.89 -8.72 -7.61
N VAL A 76 -4.13 -8.28 -7.85
CA VAL A 76 -5.17 -9.14 -8.45
C VAL A 76 -4.78 -9.57 -9.87
N SER A 77 -4.24 -8.67 -10.69
CA SER A 77 -3.80 -9.01 -12.06
C SER A 77 -2.67 -10.03 -12.04
N ILE A 78 -1.69 -9.84 -11.14
CA ILE A 78 -0.59 -10.78 -10.91
C ILE A 78 -1.11 -12.14 -10.44
N PHE A 79 -2.01 -12.14 -9.46
CA PHE A 79 -2.63 -13.37 -8.94
C PHE A 79 -3.42 -14.12 -10.02
N ASP A 80 -4.22 -13.42 -10.81
CA ASP A 80 -5.01 -14.02 -11.89
C ASP A 80 -4.12 -14.72 -12.91
N ALA A 81 -3.02 -14.09 -13.33
CA ALA A 81 -2.05 -14.69 -14.24
C ALA A 81 -1.35 -15.91 -13.62
N TRP A 82 -0.87 -15.77 -12.38
CA TRP A 82 -0.23 -16.84 -11.63
C TRP A 82 -1.15 -18.05 -11.42
N SER A 83 -2.44 -17.82 -11.16
CA SER A 83 -3.43 -18.87 -10.88
C SER A 83 -3.60 -19.88 -12.02
N ARG A 84 -3.22 -19.53 -13.26
CA ARG A 84 -3.28 -20.45 -14.40
C ARG A 84 -2.16 -21.50 -14.35
N TYR A 85 -1.14 -21.28 -13.53
CA TYR A 85 0.02 -22.16 -13.30
C TYR A 85 0.07 -22.72 -11.88
N ASP A 86 -1.03 -22.62 -11.13
CA ASP A 86 -1.21 -23.26 -9.83
C ASP A 86 -2.24 -24.39 -9.94
N GLU A 87 -2.07 -25.43 -9.12
CA GLU A 87 -2.89 -26.64 -9.16
C GLU A 87 -4.37 -26.40 -8.82
N LYS A 88 -4.67 -25.40 -7.98
CA LYS A 88 -6.00 -25.24 -7.36
C LYS A 88 -6.56 -23.84 -7.52
N ALA A 89 -5.70 -22.82 -7.63
CA ALA A 89 -6.13 -21.44 -7.63
C ALA A 89 -7.15 -21.12 -8.73
N ILE A 90 -8.05 -20.22 -8.39
CA ILE A 90 -9.17 -19.72 -9.17
C ILE A 90 -8.92 -18.23 -9.38
N PRO A 91 -8.99 -17.69 -10.61
CA PRO A 91 -8.76 -16.28 -10.85
C PRO A 91 -10.00 -15.46 -10.44
N VAL A 92 -9.80 -14.22 -10.05
CA VAL A 92 -10.87 -13.29 -9.72
C VAL A 92 -11.62 -12.85 -10.98
N TYR A 93 -10.90 -12.36 -11.99
CA TYR A 93 -11.46 -11.75 -13.20
C TYR A 93 -11.07 -12.45 -14.51
N LEU A 94 -9.94 -13.16 -14.55
CA LEU A 94 -9.48 -13.93 -15.73
C LEU A 94 -10.32 -15.21 -15.95
N LYS A 95 -11.58 -15.02 -16.35
CA LYS A 95 -12.54 -16.09 -16.59
C LYS A 95 -12.35 -16.70 -17.99
N ASN A 96 -12.81 -17.94 -18.14
CA ASN A 96 -12.80 -18.70 -19.41
C ASN A 96 -11.41 -18.97 -20.00
N ILE A 97 -10.37 -18.94 -19.17
CA ILE A 97 -9.02 -19.38 -19.52
C ILE A 97 -8.71 -20.64 -18.73
N ASP A 98 -8.47 -21.74 -19.43
CA ASP A 98 -8.16 -23.02 -18.81
C ASP A 98 -6.85 -22.95 -18.01
N ARG A 99 -6.79 -23.71 -16.91
CA ARG A 99 -5.55 -23.95 -16.19
C ARG A 99 -4.56 -24.63 -17.13
N ARG A 100 -3.29 -24.22 -17.07
CA ARG A 100 -2.23 -24.79 -17.90
C ARG A 100 -1.93 -26.24 -17.50
N PRO A 101 -1.46 -27.08 -18.44
CA PRO A 101 -0.95 -28.41 -18.12
C PRO A 101 0.11 -28.38 -17.01
N ILE A 102 0.15 -29.41 -16.16
CA ILE A 102 1.05 -29.48 -14.99
C ILE A 102 2.54 -29.37 -15.36
N ASP A 103 2.92 -29.85 -16.54
CA ASP A 103 4.28 -29.75 -17.08
C ASP A 103 4.66 -28.32 -17.50
N GLU A 104 3.68 -27.43 -17.66
CA GLU A 104 3.89 -26.00 -17.91
C GLU A 104 3.93 -25.17 -16.61
N HIS A 105 3.70 -25.74 -15.42
CA HIS A 105 3.73 -25.03 -14.12
C HIS A 105 5.16 -24.70 -13.65
N SER A 106 6.05 -24.40 -14.59
CA SER A 106 7.44 -24.02 -14.32
C SER A 106 7.54 -22.62 -13.73
N ILE A 107 8.57 -22.39 -12.90
CA ILE A 107 8.85 -21.08 -12.32
C ILE A 107 8.99 -20.00 -13.40
N LYS A 108 9.68 -20.33 -14.51
CA LYS A 108 9.88 -19.43 -15.64
C LYS A 108 8.55 -18.97 -16.27
N ASN A 109 7.60 -19.88 -16.46
CA ASN A 109 6.30 -19.52 -17.01
C ASN A 109 5.51 -18.61 -16.05
N LYS A 110 5.56 -18.89 -14.74
CA LYS A 110 4.97 -18.03 -13.72
C LYS A 110 5.58 -16.64 -13.74
N GLU A 111 6.92 -16.53 -13.72
CA GLU A 111 7.65 -15.25 -13.78
C GLU A 111 7.28 -14.41 -15.01
N ILE A 112 7.22 -15.04 -16.18
CA ILE A 112 6.81 -14.36 -17.42
C ILE A 112 5.35 -13.88 -17.29
N ALA A 113 4.43 -14.76 -16.91
CA ALA A 113 3.01 -14.43 -16.85
C ALA A 113 2.69 -13.30 -15.87
N ILE A 114 3.24 -13.35 -14.65
CA ILE A 114 3.03 -12.26 -13.68
C ILE A 114 3.68 -10.96 -14.15
N SER A 115 4.79 -11.02 -14.90
CA SER A 115 5.48 -9.81 -15.37
C SER A 115 4.66 -9.08 -16.42
N TYR A 116 4.04 -9.79 -17.36
CA TYR A 116 3.12 -9.16 -18.32
C TYR A 116 1.85 -8.66 -17.64
N ALA A 117 1.34 -9.36 -16.62
CA ALA A 117 0.19 -8.89 -15.85
C ALA A 117 0.49 -7.61 -15.06
N ALA A 118 1.62 -7.58 -14.34
CA ALA A 118 2.09 -6.40 -13.63
C ALA A 118 2.33 -5.24 -14.60
N TYR A 119 3.09 -5.47 -15.67
CA TYR A 119 3.37 -4.47 -16.69
C TYR A 119 2.09 -3.87 -17.29
N GLY A 120 1.12 -4.71 -17.65
CA GLY A 120 -0.16 -4.27 -18.21
C GLY A 120 -0.97 -3.42 -17.23
N ALA A 121 -1.18 -3.92 -16.00
CA ALA A 121 -1.95 -3.21 -14.98
C ALA A 121 -1.26 -1.90 -14.54
N MET A 122 0.04 -1.93 -14.28
CA MET A 122 0.80 -0.76 -13.87
C MET A 122 0.85 0.30 -14.98
N SER A 123 1.00 -0.11 -16.23
CA SER A 123 0.95 0.82 -17.37
C SER A 123 -0.41 1.51 -17.51
N GLU A 124 -1.50 0.89 -17.06
CA GLU A 124 -2.82 1.52 -17.05
C GLU A 124 -2.94 2.53 -15.90
N TYR A 125 -2.68 2.09 -14.68
CA TYR A 125 -2.96 2.89 -13.48
C TYR A 125 -1.90 3.96 -13.20
N TYR A 126 -0.62 3.63 -13.41
CA TYR A 126 0.52 4.53 -13.28
C TYR A 126 1.06 4.94 -14.65
N PHE A 127 0.16 5.44 -15.51
CA PHE A 127 0.47 5.69 -16.93
C PHE A 127 1.66 6.63 -17.18
N SER A 128 2.03 7.48 -16.21
CA SER A 128 3.20 8.36 -16.29
C SER A 128 4.53 7.61 -16.26
N ASP A 129 4.53 6.39 -15.72
CA ASP A 129 5.73 5.62 -15.40
C ASP A 129 5.90 4.41 -16.33
N LYS A 130 5.19 4.40 -17.47
CA LYS A 130 5.28 3.32 -18.48
C LYS A 130 6.71 3.01 -18.92
N GLU A 131 7.57 4.02 -18.99
CA GLU A 131 8.98 3.85 -19.35
C GLU A 131 9.74 3.05 -18.28
N LEU A 132 9.53 3.37 -16.99
CA LEU A 132 10.08 2.61 -15.86
C LEU A 132 9.71 1.13 -15.95
N PHE A 133 8.45 0.83 -16.25
CA PHE A 133 7.96 -0.56 -16.34
C PHE A 133 8.50 -1.28 -17.57
N SER A 134 8.56 -0.58 -18.71
CA SER A 134 9.15 -1.11 -19.95
C SER A 134 10.63 -1.45 -19.77
N ASP A 135 11.38 -0.58 -19.08
CA ASP A 135 12.80 -0.85 -18.81
C ASP A 135 13.00 -1.98 -17.82
N PHE A 136 12.08 -2.15 -16.86
CA PHE A 136 12.09 -3.32 -15.99
C PHE A 136 11.80 -4.62 -16.77
N MET A 137 10.82 -4.63 -17.69
CA MET A 137 10.58 -5.77 -18.59
C MET A 137 11.84 -6.17 -19.38
N LYS A 138 12.55 -5.18 -19.97
CA LYS A 138 13.81 -5.42 -20.70
C LYS A 138 14.90 -5.99 -19.80
N LYS A 139 15.01 -5.52 -18.55
CA LYS A 139 15.96 -6.06 -17.56
C LYS A 139 15.68 -7.52 -17.21
N LEU A 140 14.41 -7.93 -17.24
CA LEU A 140 14.00 -9.34 -17.09
C LEU A 140 14.19 -10.17 -18.38
N GLY A 141 14.64 -9.56 -19.48
CA GLY A 141 14.77 -10.22 -20.78
C GLY A 141 13.45 -10.41 -21.52
N LEU A 142 12.40 -9.66 -21.15
CA LEU A 142 11.07 -9.71 -21.76
C LEU A 142 10.86 -8.54 -22.73
N ASP A 143 10.03 -8.77 -23.76
CA ASP A 143 9.68 -7.72 -24.74
C ASP A 143 8.42 -6.96 -24.31
N PRO A 144 8.52 -5.68 -23.87
CA PRO A 144 7.35 -4.89 -23.50
C PRO A 144 6.37 -4.64 -24.66
N ASN A 145 6.80 -4.84 -25.92
CA ASN A 145 5.95 -4.72 -27.10
C ASN A 145 5.17 -5.99 -27.43
N ASN A 146 5.41 -7.11 -26.75
CA ASN A 146 4.62 -8.33 -26.94
C ASN A 146 3.19 -8.12 -26.41
N LYS A 147 2.24 -7.98 -27.33
CA LYS A 147 0.80 -7.83 -27.05
C LYS A 147 0.01 -9.11 -27.36
N SER A 148 0.66 -10.28 -27.36
CA SER A 148 -0.03 -11.56 -27.54
C SER A 148 -1.17 -11.69 -26.54
N LEU A 149 -2.28 -12.27 -27.00
CA LEU A 149 -3.42 -12.68 -26.19
C LEU A 149 -3.69 -14.18 -26.35
N ASP A 150 -2.68 -14.95 -26.76
CA ASP A 150 -2.79 -16.41 -26.85
C ASP A 150 -2.85 -17.00 -25.43
N PRO A 151 -3.97 -17.61 -25.02
CA PRO A 151 -4.12 -18.16 -23.68
C PRO A 151 -3.22 -19.39 -23.42
N ASN A 152 -2.47 -19.85 -24.43
CA ASN A 152 -1.52 -20.93 -24.32
C ASN A 152 -0.07 -20.50 -24.09
N THR A 153 0.22 -19.20 -24.01
CA THR A 153 1.56 -18.70 -23.67
C THR A 153 1.54 -17.89 -22.38
N PRO A 154 2.63 -17.89 -21.60
CA PRO A 154 2.69 -17.11 -20.37
C PRO A 154 2.52 -15.60 -20.62
N GLU A 155 3.06 -15.06 -21.72
CA GLU A 155 2.87 -13.65 -22.09
C GLU A 155 1.40 -13.34 -22.37
N GLY A 156 0.71 -14.22 -23.09
CA GLY A 156 -0.70 -14.06 -23.41
C GLY A 156 -1.57 -14.14 -22.16
N ILE A 157 -1.30 -15.07 -21.25
CA ILE A 157 -1.98 -15.17 -19.95
C ILE A 157 -1.80 -13.89 -19.14
N GLY A 158 -0.57 -13.37 -19.03
CA GLY A 158 -0.29 -12.13 -18.31
C GLY A 158 -1.03 -10.93 -18.89
N ASN A 159 -0.97 -10.74 -20.21
CA ASN A 159 -1.70 -9.67 -20.90
C ASN A 159 -3.22 -9.80 -20.75
N LEU A 160 -3.76 -11.02 -20.85
CA LEU A 160 -5.18 -11.30 -20.64
C LEU A 160 -5.61 -11.01 -19.20
N ALA A 161 -4.80 -11.36 -18.20
CA ALA A 161 -5.08 -11.09 -16.80
C ALA A 161 -5.23 -9.60 -16.54
N ALA A 162 -4.23 -8.79 -16.92
CA ALA A 162 -4.30 -7.33 -16.79
C ALA A 162 -5.53 -6.76 -17.51
N LYS A 163 -5.79 -7.20 -18.74
CA LYS A 163 -6.95 -6.75 -19.52
C LYS A 163 -8.27 -7.11 -18.85
N ALA A 164 -8.40 -8.32 -18.30
CA ALA A 164 -9.60 -8.78 -17.62
C ALA A 164 -9.87 -7.96 -16.35
N VAL A 165 -8.85 -7.70 -15.54
CA VAL A 165 -8.98 -6.85 -14.34
C VAL A 165 -9.36 -5.42 -14.74
N ILE A 166 -8.63 -4.79 -15.65
CA ILE A 166 -8.92 -3.41 -16.09
C ILE A 166 -10.36 -3.30 -16.61
N ALA A 167 -10.79 -4.24 -17.45
CA ALA A 167 -12.14 -4.25 -18.00
C ALA A 167 -13.22 -4.44 -16.92
N ALA A 168 -13.00 -5.36 -15.98
CA ALA A 168 -13.94 -5.63 -14.89
C ALA A 168 -14.06 -4.47 -13.89
N ARG A 169 -13.04 -3.61 -13.82
CA ARG A 169 -12.96 -2.49 -12.88
C ARG A 169 -13.22 -1.15 -13.54
N LYS A 170 -13.56 -1.14 -14.82
CA LYS A 170 -14.06 0.05 -15.50
C LYS A 170 -15.51 0.31 -15.08
N GLY A 171 -15.82 1.55 -14.71
CA GLY A 171 -17.15 1.93 -14.21
C GLY A 171 -17.49 1.32 -12.84
N ASP A 172 -16.49 1.04 -12.00
CA ASP A 172 -16.67 0.40 -10.70
C ASP A 172 -17.02 1.39 -9.57
N GLY A 173 -17.38 2.63 -9.90
CA GLY A 173 -17.66 3.72 -8.96
C GLY A 173 -16.45 4.61 -8.64
N ALA A 174 -15.23 4.25 -9.04
CA ALA A 174 -14.04 5.06 -8.78
C ALA A 174 -13.92 6.28 -9.71
N ASN A 175 -14.72 6.35 -10.77
CA ASN A 175 -14.72 7.41 -11.78
C ASN A 175 -13.33 7.72 -12.40
N GLN A 176 -12.43 6.72 -12.48
CA GLN A 176 -11.09 6.89 -13.06
C GLN A 176 -11.11 7.37 -14.51
N TYR A 177 -12.13 6.95 -15.28
CA TYR A 177 -12.26 7.24 -16.71
C TYR A 177 -13.20 8.40 -17.02
N ALA A 178 -13.66 9.15 -16.01
CA ALA A 178 -14.60 10.26 -16.17
C ALA A 178 -15.92 9.86 -16.86
N GLU A 179 -16.41 8.65 -16.58
CA GLU A 179 -17.60 8.07 -17.21
C GLU A 179 -18.88 8.32 -16.40
N GLU A 180 -18.75 8.74 -15.14
CA GLU A 180 -19.89 9.11 -14.31
C GLU A 180 -20.51 10.43 -14.79
N GLU A 181 -21.82 10.59 -14.61
CA GLU A 181 -22.55 11.79 -15.01
C GLU A 181 -21.94 13.05 -14.39
N GLY A 182 -21.85 14.13 -15.17
CA GLY A 182 -21.27 15.41 -14.74
C GLY A 182 -19.74 15.49 -14.77
N SER A 183 -19.02 14.37 -14.98
CA SER A 183 -17.56 14.36 -14.95
C SER A 183 -16.90 15.20 -16.06
N ASN A 184 -17.54 15.38 -17.22
CA ASN A 184 -17.04 16.22 -18.32
C ASN A 184 -15.58 15.96 -18.74
N GLY A 185 -15.13 14.70 -18.65
CA GLY A 185 -13.74 14.30 -18.95
C GLY A 185 -12.74 14.45 -17.80
N GLU A 186 -13.17 14.91 -16.63
CA GLU A 186 -12.36 14.99 -15.42
C GLU A 186 -12.37 13.66 -14.65
N ALA A 187 -11.21 12.99 -14.61
CA ALA A 187 -11.04 11.76 -13.85
C ALA A 187 -11.20 12.03 -12.33
N TYR A 188 -11.85 11.11 -11.62
CA TYR A 188 -12.10 11.21 -10.19
C TYR A 188 -12.96 12.41 -9.76
N PHE A 189 -13.72 12.97 -10.70
CA PHE A 189 -14.68 14.04 -10.42
C PHE A 189 -15.70 13.61 -9.37
N ASN A 190 -16.09 14.55 -8.49
CA ASN A 190 -17.12 14.37 -7.47
C ASN A 190 -18.52 14.29 -8.10
N TYR A 191 -18.85 13.14 -8.67
CA TYR A 191 -20.13 12.89 -9.35
C TYR A 191 -21.31 12.73 -8.38
N VAL A 192 -21.05 12.55 -7.08
CA VAL A 192 -22.10 12.49 -6.04
C VAL A 192 -22.52 13.87 -5.55
N GLY A 193 -21.87 14.93 -6.02
CA GLY A 193 -22.22 16.32 -5.67
C GLY A 193 -22.04 16.63 -4.19
N TYR A 194 -21.14 15.92 -3.50
CA TYR A 194 -20.90 16.18 -2.09
C TYR A 194 -20.35 17.59 -1.86
N GLU A 195 -21.00 18.35 -0.99
CA GLU A 195 -20.53 19.62 -0.47
C GLU A 195 -20.51 19.56 1.06
N PRO A 196 -19.43 20.00 1.73
CA PRO A 196 -19.38 20.01 3.18
C PRO A 196 -20.42 20.99 3.74
N VAL A 197 -21.03 20.63 4.87
CA VAL A 197 -21.97 21.52 5.58
C VAL A 197 -21.28 22.81 6.02
N ASN A 198 -20.01 22.70 6.42
CA ASN A 198 -19.19 23.84 6.82
C ASN A 198 -18.32 24.33 5.66
N SER A 199 -18.18 25.65 5.53
CA SER A 199 -17.17 26.25 4.65
C SER A 199 -15.84 26.41 5.39
N ALA A 200 -14.76 26.72 4.65
CA ALA A 200 -13.47 26.98 5.27
C ALA A 200 -13.49 28.20 6.23
N ASP A 201 -14.40 29.14 5.99
CA ASP A 201 -14.53 30.39 6.75
C ASP A 201 -15.60 30.32 7.85
N ASN A 202 -16.60 29.45 7.72
CA ASN A 202 -17.74 29.40 8.64
C ASN A 202 -18.05 27.96 9.08
N ASN A 203 -17.95 27.72 10.40
CA ASN A 203 -18.29 26.45 11.04
C ASN A 203 -19.71 26.54 11.62
N VAL A 204 -20.72 26.14 10.84
CA VAL A 204 -22.14 26.23 11.21
C VAL A 204 -22.62 25.01 12.00
N ASP A 205 -21.95 23.87 11.88
CA ASP A 205 -22.22 22.65 12.64
C ASP A 205 -20.90 22.02 13.09
N ILE A 206 -20.61 22.14 14.39
CA ILE A 206 -19.34 21.68 14.98
C ILE A 206 -19.12 20.17 14.89
N ASN A 207 -20.18 19.37 14.72
CA ASN A 207 -20.03 17.92 14.57
C ASN A 207 -19.71 17.51 13.13
N ARG A 208 -19.78 18.44 12.18
CA ARG A 208 -19.57 18.18 10.75
C ARG A 208 -18.18 18.57 10.30
N TRP A 209 -17.65 17.88 9.28
CA TRP A 209 -16.33 18.17 8.75
C TRP A 209 -16.26 19.60 8.21
N GLN A 210 -15.11 20.24 8.41
CA GLN A 210 -14.82 21.57 7.92
C GLN A 210 -13.50 21.55 7.15
N PRO A 211 -13.49 22.00 5.87
CA PRO A 211 -12.24 22.18 5.14
C PRO A 211 -11.38 23.28 5.79
N LYS A 212 -10.06 23.20 5.65
CA LYS A 212 -9.12 24.15 6.25
C LYS A 212 -8.16 24.71 5.22
N TYR A 213 -7.72 25.95 5.43
CA TYR A 213 -6.73 26.58 4.56
C TYR A 213 -5.35 25.97 4.79
N PHE A 214 -4.70 25.54 3.71
CA PHE A 214 -3.30 25.15 3.69
C PHE A 214 -2.49 26.25 3.01
N SER A 215 -1.21 26.33 3.34
CA SER A 215 -0.25 27.17 2.60
C SER A 215 -0.05 26.62 1.19
N ASP A 216 0.04 27.48 0.19
CA ASP A 216 0.46 27.09 -1.16
C ASP A 216 1.99 27.04 -1.34
N GLY A 217 2.76 27.34 -0.28
CA GLY A 217 4.22 27.41 -0.30
C GLY A 217 4.78 28.65 -1.03
N MET A 218 3.93 29.52 -1.54
CA MET A 218 4.28 30.73 -2.32
C MET A 218 3.75 32.01 -1.68
N GLY A 219 3.29 31.93 -0.43
CA GLY A 219 2.75 33.06 0.34
C GLY A 219 1.23 33.24 0.25
N GLY A 220 0.54 32.35 -0.45
CA GLY A 220 -0.92 32.27 -0.51
C GLY A 220 -1.47 31.08 0.30
N LYS A 221 -2.79 30.89 0.20
CA LYS A 221 -3.51 29.80 0.85
C LYS A 221 -4.65 29.27 -0.01
N PHE A 222 -4.98 28.00 0.16
CA PHE A 222 -6.12 27.36 -0.51
C PHE A 222 -6.82 26.39 0.44
N ALA A 223 -8.11 26.16 0.24
CA ALA A 223 -8.87 25.15 0.98
C ALA A 223 -9.13 23.95 0.05
N PRO A 224 -8.48 22.78 0.26
CA PRO A 224 -8.77 21.60 -0.53
C PRO A 224 -10.21 21.10 -0.29
N GLY A 225 -10.85 20.65 -1.37
CA GLY A 225 -12.12 19.92 -1.29
C GLY A 225 -11.95 18.52 -0.70
N CYS A 226 -13.06 17.86 -0.37
CA CYS A 226 -13.03 16.49 0.14
C CYS A 226 -12.45 15.55 -0.92
N LEU A 227 -11.41 14.78 -0.56
CA LEU A 227 -10.84 13.80 -1.49
C LEU A 227 -11.80 12.62 -1.68
N THR A 228 -12.15 12.39 -2.94
CA THR A 228 -12.96 11.25 -3.42
C THR A 228 -14.17 10.94 -2.52
N PRO A 229 -15.13 11.87 -2.36
CA PRO A 229 -16.27 11.73 -1.44
C PRO A 229 -17.28 10.64 -1.87
N PHE A 230 -17.03 10.00 -3.01
CA PHE A 230 -17.81 8.91 -3.59
C PHE A 230 -17.15 7.54 -3.41
N TRP A 231 -16.04 7.45 -2.68
CA TRP A 231 -15.25 6.21 -2.64
C TRP A 231 -15.99 5.04 -2.00
N ASP A 232 -17.03 5.32 -1.20
CA ASP A 232 -17.99 4.33 -0.68
C ASP A 232 -18.80 3.63 -1.79
N LYS A 233 -18.87 4.23 -2.99
CA LYS A 233 -19.53 3.65 -4.18
C LYS A 233 -18.61 2.74 -4.98
N VAL A 234 -17.31 2.70 -4.66
CA VAL A 234 -16.39 1.78 -5.34
C VAL A 234 -16.79 0.36 -4.98
N THR A 235 -16.98 -0.46 -6.01
CA THR A 235 -17.34 -1.87 -5.85
C THR A 235 -16.22 -2.59 -5.09
N PRO A 236 -16.46 -3.22 -3.93
CA PRO A 236 -15.39 -3.94 -3.25
C PRO A 236 -14.91 -5.17 -4.04
N ILE A 237 -13.77 -5.73 -3.65
CA ILE A 237 -13.28 -7.01 -4.20
C ILE A 237 -13.80 -8.19 -3.38
N ALA A 238 -13.63 -8.12 -2.06
CA ALA A 238 -13.96 -9.20 -1.13
C ALA A 238 -15.18 -8.87 -0.27
N LEU A 239 -15.36 -7.61 0.14
CA LEU A 239 -16.57 -7.18 0.84
C LEU A 239 -17.79 -7.23 -0.09
N LYS A 240 -18.98 -7.28 0.51
CA LYS A 240 -20.27 -7.21 -0.20
C LYS A 240 -20.64 -5.77 -0.54
N THR A 241 -20.44 -4.87 0.41
CA THR A 241 -20.72 -3.43 0.32
C THR A 241 -19.74 -2.67 1.21
N GLY A 242 -19.53 -1.38 0.94
CA GLY A 242 -18.67 -0.53 1.79
C GLY A 242 -19.17 -0.43 3.23
N ASP A 243 -20.47 -0.55 3.45
CA ASP A 243 -21.09 -0.43 4.77
C ASP A 243 -21.25 -1.72 5.55
N GLN A 244 -20.76 -2.85 5.02
CA GLN A 244 -20.90 -4.18 5.61
C GLN A 244 -20.50 -4.22 7.08
N PHE A 245 -19.49 -3.44 7.47
CA PHE A 245 -18.98 -3.37 8.84
C PHE A 245 -18.97 -1.94 9.40
N ARG A 246 -19.76 -1.01 8.84
CA ARG A 246 -19.79 0.40 9.29
C ARG A 246 -19.92 0.47 10.82
N PRO A 247 -18.98 1.11 11.53
CA PRO A 247 -19.07 1.27 12.97
C PRO A 247 -20.28 2.11 13.40
N GLY A 248 -20.61 2.04 14.69
CA GLY A 248 -21.60 2.94 15.30
C GLY A 248 -21.19 4.42 15.22
N PRO A 249 -22.05 5.36 15.63
CA PRO A 249 -21.75 6.79 15.50
C PRO A 249 -20.55 7.21 16.37
N PRO A 250 -19.78 8.23 15.93
CA PRO A 250 -18.75 8.84 16.76
C PRO A 250 -19.37 9.59 17.96
N PRO A 251 -18.60 9.85 19.03
CA PRO A 251 -19.07 10.71 20.11
C PRO A 251 -19.30 12.14 19.58
N LEU A 252 -20.29 12.84 20.12
CA LEU A 252 -20.66 14.19 19.66
C LEU A 252 -20.32 15.26 20.72
N VAL A 253 -20.25 16.52 20.29
CA VAL A 253 -20.06 17.67 21.19
C VAL A 253 -21.13 17.67 22.30
N GLY A 254 -20.67 17.84 23.53
CA GLY A 254 -21.48 17.74 24.75
C GLY A 254 -21.46 16.36 25.42
N SER A 255 -20.85 15.35 24.82
CA SER A 255 -20.58 14.07 25.50
C SER A 255 -19.29 14.11 26.32
N GLU A 256 -19.30 13.44 27.48
CA GLU A 256 -18.10 13.27 28.33
C GLU A 256 -16.98 12.52 27.60
N GLN A 257 -17.33 11.53 26.76
CA GLN A 257 -16.37 10.82 25.95
C GLN A 257 -15.59 11.77 25.03
N LEU A 258 -16.29 12.64 24.29
CA LEU A 258 -15.60 13.54 23.37
C LEU A 258 -14.72 14.56 24.11
N GLU A 259 -15.21 15.09 25.24
CA GLU A 259 -14.42 16.03 26.04
C GLU A 259 -13.09 15.41 26.48
N ASN A 260 -13.12 14.17 26.97
CA ASN A 260 -11.92 13.43 27.38
C ASN A 260 -10.98 13.14 26.21
N GLU A 261 -11.50 12.71 25.06
CA GLU A 261 -10.68 12.38 23.90
C GLU A 261 -10.07 13.63 23.22
N VAL A 262 -10.75 14.79 23.27
CA VAL A 262 -10.17 16.06 22.80
C VAL A 262 -9.09 16.54 23.77
N ALA A 263 -9.29 16.39 25.07
CA ALA A 263 -8.27 16.67 26.08
C ALA A 263 -7.03 15.78 25.89
N GLU A 264 -7.23 14.49 25.60
CA GLU A 264 -6.15 13.54 25.28
C GLU A 264 -5.31 14.01 24.09
N VAL A 265 -5.94 14.49 23.00
CA VAL A 265 -5.21 15.04 21.83
C VAL A 265 -4.31 16.22 22.22
N VAL A 266 -4.83 17.16 23.03
CA VAL A 266 -4.07 18.34 23.48
C VAL A 266 -2.92 17.91 24.40
N GLU A 267 -3.20 17.06 25.39
CA GLU A 267 -2.21 16.58 26.35
C GLU A 267 -1.09 15.77 25.69
N MET A 268 -1.44 14.85 24.79
CA MET A 268 -0.47 14.06 24.04
C MET A 268 0.41 14.92 23.15
N GLN A 269 -0.15 15.92 22.46
CA GLN A 269 0.64 16.81 21.62
C GLN A 269 1.62 17.63 22.47
N ALA A 270 1.15 18.21 23.59
CA ALA A 270 1.98 19.03 24.48
C ALA A 270 3.20 18.28 25.04
N ASN A 271 3.10 16.95 25.14
CA ASN A 271 4.13 16.06 25.69
C ASN A 271 4.81 15.18 24.64
N LEU A 272 4.77 15.55 23.35
CA LEU A 272 5.40 14.78 22.27
C LEU A 272 6.90 14.58 22.53
N THR A 273 7.29 13.33 22.75
CA THR A 273 8.69 12.89 22.80
C THR A 273 9.28 12.77 21.39
N ASP A 274 10.61 12.79 21.28
CA ASP A 274 11.30 12.56 20.00
C ASP A 274 10.92 11.22 19.36
N TYR A 275 10.73 10.17 20.17
CA TYR A 275 10.22 8.88 19.69
C TYR A 275 8.83 9.01 19.06
N GLN A 276 7.93 9.75 19.70
CA GLN A 276 6.57 9.96 19.18
C GLN A 276 6.57 10.87 17.94
N LYS A 277 7.40 11.92 17.90
CA LYS A 277 7.60 12.73 16.68
C LYS A 277 8.07 11.87 15.52
N ALA A 278 9.09 11.05 15.76
CA ALA A 278 9.59 10.08 14.78
C ALA A 278 8.47 9.14 14.31
N LEU A 279 7.68 8.57 15.23
CA LEU A 279 6.56 7.70 14.87
C LEU A 279 5.49 8.41 14.03
N VAL A 280 5.12 9.64 14.39
CA VAL A 280 4.14 10.46 13.63
C VAL A 280 4.65 10.73 12.22
N GLU A 281 5.92 11.09 12.06
CA GLU A 281 6.53 11.35 10.76
C GLU A 281 6.65 10.08 9.91
N PHE A 282 7.10 8.98 10.51
CA PHE A 282 7.21 7.70 9.83
C PHE A 282 5.87 7.22 9.28
N MET A 283 4.80 7.33 10.08
CA MET A 283 3.46 6.84 9.70
C MET A 283 2.69 7.81 8.80
N ARG A 284 3.02 9.11 8.81
CA ARG A 284 2.48 10.09 7.84
C ARG A 284 3.13 9.94 6.46
N ASP A 285 4.30 9.31 6.40
CA ASP A 285 5.29 9.45 5.35
C ASP A 285 5.74 10.92 5.16
N GLY A 286 6.70 11.12 4.26
CA GLY A 286 7.20 12.42 3.82
C GLY A 286 7.15 12.56 2.29
N PRO A 287 8.07 13.33 1.68
CA PRO A 287 8.27 13.32 0.25
C PRO A 287 8.46 11.88 -0.27
N GLN A 288 7.98 11.60 -1.48
CA GLN A 288 7.93 10.26 -2.07
C GLN A 288 7.13 9.25 -1.23
N SER A 289 6.06 9.72 -0.56
CA SER A 289 5.14 8.86 0.18
C SER A 289 4.53 7.78 -0.71
N VAL A 290 4.60 6.53 -0.23
CA VAL A 290 3.91 5.37 -0.82
C VAL A 290 2.48 5.25 -0.30
N GLN A 291 2.07 6.14 0.60
CA GLN A 291 0.76 6.20 1.23
C GLN A 291 0.44 4.88 1.96
N GLN A 292 -0.72 4.76 2.58
CA GLN A 292 -0.87 3.76 3.65
C GLN A 292 -0.93 2.34 3.08
N ALA A 293 -1.59 2.15 1.94
CA ALA A 293 -1.58 0.85 1.26
C ALA A 293 -0.17 0.45 0.81
N GLY A 294 0.63 1.39 0.29
CA GLY A 294 2.01 1.15 -0.10
C GLY A 294 2.94 0.92 1.11
N HIS A 295 2.71 1.60 2.23
CA HIS A 295 3.46 1.36 3.46
C HIS A 295 3.24 -0.08 3.96
N TRP A 296 2.02 -0.59 3.88
CA TRP A 296 1.73 -1.99 4.21
C TRP A 296 2.22 -3.00 3.15
N LEU A 297 2.34 -2.59 1.88
CA LEU A 297 3.06 -3.38 0.89
C LEU A 297 4.56 -3.45 1.19
N LYS A 298 5.17 -2.35 1.66
CA LYS A 298 6.56 -2.34 2.12
C LYS A 298 6.76 -3.29 3.31
N PHE A 299 5.85 -3.28 4.29
CA PHE A 299 5.89 -4.25 5.38
C PHE A 299 5.69 -5.70 4.91
N ALA A 300 4.81 -5.94 3.94
CA ALA A 300 4.71 -7.27 3.33
C ALA A 300 6.02 -7.68 2.64
N GLN A 301 6.75 -6.74 2.00
CA GLN A 301 8.08 -7.01 1.46
C GLN A 301 9.12 -7.30 2.55
N ASP A 302 9.08 -6.61 3.68
CA ASP A 302 9.96 -6.90 4.83
C ASP A 302 9.71 -8.34 5.33
N VAL A 303 8.45 -8.81 5.34
CA VAL A 303 8.12 -10.22 5.65
C VAL A 303 8.71 -11.16 4.61
N SER A 304 8.55 -10.86 3.31
CA SER A 304 9.14 -11.67 2.23
C SER A 304 10.66 -11.82 2.36
N GLU A 305 11.35 -10.72 2.66
CA GLU A 305 12.79 -10.70 2.86
C GLU A 305 13.21 -11.49 4.10
N ARG A 306 12.54 -11.27 5.24
CA ARG A 306 12.78 -11.98 6.49
C ARG A 306 12.64 -13.50 6.35
N ASP A 307 11.58 -13.93 5.67
CA ASP A 307 11.21 -15.35 5.57
C ASP A 307 11.72 -16.01 4.28
N SER A 308 12.45 -15.27 3.44
CA SER A 308 13.00 -15.75 2.16
C SER A 308 11.92 -16.38 1.26
N HIS A 309 10.81 -15.67 1.05
CA HIS A 309 9.66 -16.19 0.30
C HIS A 309 9.99 -16.59 -1.13
N THR A 310 9.33 -17.64 -1.61
CA THR A 310 9.27 -18.01 -3.02
C THR A 310 8.35 -17.06 -3.81
N LEU A 311 8.35 -17.21 -5.14
CA LEU A 311 7.44 -16.46 -6.00
C LEU A 311 5.97 -16.67 -5.63
N ASP A 312 5.58 -17.94 -5.44
CA ASP A 312 4.19 -18.32 -5.14
C ASP A 312 3.73 -17.74 -3.79
N GLN A 313 4.61 -17.69 -2.79
CA GLN A 313 4.33 -17.12 -1.48
C GLN A 313 4.07 -15.61 -1.58
N ASP A 314 4.91 -14.89 -2.30
CA ASP A 314 4.76 -13.44 -2.48
C ASP A 314 3.52 -13.07 -3.29
N VAL A 315 3.22 -13.80 -4.37
CA VAL A 315 1.99 -13.57 -5.13
C VAL A 315 0.76 -13.72 -4.23
N LYS A 316 0.71 -14.78 -3.41
CA LYS A 316 -0.41 -15.04 -2.49
C LYS A 316 -0.51 -13.99 -1.38
N MET A 317 0.61 -13.64 -0.75
CA MET A 317 0.64 -12.67 0.35
C MET A 317 0.27 -11.26 -0.13
N TYR A 318 0.88 -10.78 -1.22
CA TYR A 318 0.59 -9.44 -1.74
C TYR A 318 -0.84 -9.33 -2.26
N PHE A 319 -1.36 -10.37 -2.92
CA PHE A 319 -2.77 -10.43 -3.33
C PHE A 319 -3.70 -10.22 -2.15
N TYR A 320 -3.56 -11.02 -1.09
CA TYR A 320 -4.44 -10.92 0.07
C TYR A 320 -4.30 -9.56 0.77
N ASN A 321 -3.07 -9.15 1.08
CA ASN A 321 -2.80 -7.93 1.83
C ASN A 321 -3.30 -6.67 1.10
N GLN A 322 -3.14 -6.60 -0.22
CA GLN A 322 -3.51 -5.42 -1.00
C GLN A 322 -4.99 -5.39 -1.40
N VAL A 323 -5.66 -6.56 -1.50
CA VAL A 323 -7.13 -6.63 -1.53
C VAL A 323 -7.72 -6.09 -0.22
N VAL A 324 -7.16 -6.49 0.93
CA VAL A 324 -7.58 -5.97 2.24
C VAL A 324 -7.38 -4.46 2.32
N ALA A 325 -6.24 -3.93 1.87
CA ALA A 325 -5.99 -2.49 1.86
C ALA A 325 -7.03 -1.71 1.04
N MET A 326 -7.34 -2.19 -0.18
CA MET A 326 -8.32 -1.56 -1.06
C MET A 326 -9.73 -1.55 -0.43
N ASP A 327 -10.20 -2.71 0.05
CA ASP A 327 -11.53 -2.82 0.63
C ASP A 327 -11.66 -2.08 1.98
N ALA A 328 -10.58 -2.02 2.76
CA ALA A 328 -10.51 -1.23 3.99
C ALA A 328 -10.66 0.28 3.72
N PHE A 329 -10.12 0.79 2.61
CA PHE A 329 -10.35 2.18 2.20
C PHE A 329 -11.81 2.43 1.81
N ILE A 330 -12.45 1.49 1.10
CA ILE A 330 -13.87 1.59 0.73
C ILE A 330 -14.73 1.63 1.99
N ALA A 331 -14.49 0.73 2.95
CA ALA A 331 -15.23 0.70 4.21
C ALA A 331 -14.98 1.93 5.10
N SER A 332 -13.74 2.44 5.14
CA SER A 332 -13.43 3.67 5.87
C SER A 332 -14.11 4.89 5.24
N TRP A 333 -14.11 5.00 3.90
CA TRP A 333 -14.78 6.11 3.22
C TRP A 333 -16.30 6.05 3.37
N ASP A 334 -16.89 4.85 3.38
CA ASP A 334 -18.30 4.67 3.72
C ASP A 334 -18.63 5.29 5.08
N SER A 335 -17.89 4.95 6.13
CA SER A 335 -18.06 5.56 7.46
C SER A 335 -17.86 7.09 7.42
N LYS A 336 -16.80 7.56 6.75
CA LYS A 336 -16.46 8.99 6.68
C LYS A 336 -17.57 9.80 6.05
N MET A 337 -18.12 9.32 4.94
CA MET A 337 -19.14 10.04 4.19
C MET A 337 -20.52 9.88 4.80
N PHE A 338 -20.78 8.78 5.52
CA PHE A 338 -22.02 8.59 6.27
C PHE A 338 -22.12 9.55 7.47
N TYR A 339 -21.06 9.69 8.26
CA TYR A 339 -21.07 10.53 9.46
C TYR A 339 -20.63 11.97 9.22
N ASP A 340 -19.83 12.21 8.17
CA ASP A 340 -19.27 13.52 7.83
C ASP A 340 -18.67 14.24 9.05
N TYR A 341 -17.92 13.48 9.86
CA TYR A 341 -17.55 13.88 11.21
C TYR A 341 -16.38 14.87 11.28
N ALA A 342 -16.45 15.78 12.25
CA ALA A 342 -15.45 16.82 12.52
C ALA A 342 -14.06 16.27 12.88
N ARG A 343 -13.03 17.06 12.55
CA ARG A 343 -11.61 16.78 12.85
C ARG A 343 -11.21 17.38 14.21
N PRO A 344 -10.16 16.85 14.88
CA PRO A 344 -9.65 17.43 16.12
C PRO A 344 -9.34 18.93 16.03
N PHE A 345 -8.92 19.45 14.87
CA PHE A 345 -8.75 20.88 14.66
C PHE A 345 -9.98 21.70 15.08
N ALA A 346 -11.16 21.35 14.59
CA ALA A 346 -12.37 22.09 14.92
C ALA A 346 -12.80 21.85 16.37
N LEU A 347 -12.65 20.61 16.85
CA LEU A 347 -13.03 20.21 18.20
C LEU A 347 -12.16 20.86 19.28
N VAL A 348 -10.84 20.90 19.11
CA VAL A 348 -9.95 21.59 20.05
C VAL A 348 -10.29 23.07 20.10
N HIS A 349 -10.56 23.71 18.94
CA HIS A 349 -10.93 25.12 18.90
C HIS A 349 -12.25 25.37 19.65
N GLU A 350 -13.24 24.50 19.51
CA GLU A 350 -14.50 24.57 20.27
C GLU A 350 -14.27 24.49 21.78
N TYR A 351 -13.52 23.49 22.24
CA TYR A 351 -13.36 23.23 23.67
C TYR A 351 -12.34 24.14 24.38
N TYR A 352 -11.39 24.72 23.64
CA TYR A 352 -10.24 25.43 24.21
C TYR A 352 -10.06 26.90 23.79
N THR A 353 -10.95 27.47 22.95
CA THR A 353 -10.93 28.94 22.72
C THR A 353 -11.08 29.71 24.04
N GLY A 354 -10.20 30.68 24.28
CA GLY A 354 -10.16 31.45 25.53
C GLY A 354 -9.42 30.76 26.68
N LYS A 355 -8.90 29.55 26.46
CA LYS A 355 -8.06 28.82 27.42
C LYS A 355 -6.61 28.81 26.91
N ILE A 356 -5.68 29.10 27.81
CA ILE A 356 -4.25 28.94 27.52
C ILE A 356 -3.87 27.47 27.65
N ILE A 357 -3.27 26.92 26.60
CA ILE A 357 -2.77 25.54 26.53
C ILE A 357 -1.33 25.55 26.00
N THR A 358 -0.60 24.48 26.28
CA THR A 358 0.66 24.18 25.60
C THR A 358 0.36 23.43 24.30
N GLY A 359 0.91 23.87 23.19
CA GLY A 359 0.76 23.20 21.90
C GLY A 359 1.93 23.47 20.97
N TRP A 360 1.98 22.75 19.85
CA TRP A 360 3.02 22.96 18.85
C TRP A 360 2.76 24.26 18.07
N GLY A 361 3.67 25.23 18.20
CA GLY A 361 3.56 26.55 17.60
C GLY A 361 3.72 26.59 16.08
N GLY A 362 4.13 25.48 15.46
CA GLY A 362 4.50 25.37 14.05
C GLY A 362 6.00 25.20 13.85
N GLU A 363 6.39 25.09 12.58
CA GLU A 363 7.77 24.95 12.12
C GLU A 363 8.69 25.99 12.78
N GLY A 364 9.80 25.52 13.38
CA GLY A 364 10.80 26.37 14.02
C GLY A 364 10.41 27.00 15.36
N LYS A 365 9.21 26.72 15.90
CA LYS A 365 8.72 27.36 17.15
C LYS A 365 8.62 26.42 18.35
N GLY A 366 8.43 25.13 18.11
CA GLY A 366 8.36 24.11 19.17
C GLY A 366 7.10 24.20 20.00
N MET A 367 7.15 23.70 21.23
CA MET A 367 6.02 23.77 22.16
C MET A 367 5.96 25.15 22.81
N ILE A 368 4.82 25.82 22.69
CA ILE A 368 4.58 27.17 23.23
C ILE A 368 3.24 27.21 23.98
N GLU A 369 3.10 28.17 24.89
CA GLU A 369 1.79 28.57 25.40
C GLU A 369 1.04 29.35 24.33
N MET A 370 -0.23 29.00 24.11
CA MET A 370 -1.11 29.64 23.13
C MET A 370 -2.55 29.61 23.61
N ASP A 371 -3.38 30.51 23.07
CA ASP A 371 -4.83 30.32 23.17
C ASP A 371 -5.24 29.09 22.36
N GLY A 372 -6.19 28.29 22.85
CA GLY A 372 -6.64 27.08 22.15
C GLY A 372 -7.20 27.32 20.75
N SER A 373 -7.67 28.54 20.44
CA SER A 373 -8.05 28.95 19.08
C SER A 373 -6.89 28.98 18.07
N GLN A 374 -5.65 28.96 18.56
CA GLN A 374 -4.42 28.94 17.75
C GLN A 374 -3.85 27.53 17.58
N TRP A 375 -4.42 26.53 18.26
CA TRP A 375 -3.94 25.15 18.21
C TRP A 375 -3.94 24.61 16.79
N ARG A 376 -2.93 23.81 16.46
CA ARG A 376 -2.79 23.12 15.18
C ARG A 376 -2.23 21.70 15.36
N PRO A 377 -2.53 20.76 14.45
CA PRO A 377 -1.88 19.46 14.40
C PRO A 377 -0.35 19.59 14.22
N TYR A 378 0.39 18.59 14.66
CA TYR A 378 1.82 18.45 14.38
C TYR A 378 2.03 18.07 12.90
N SER A 379 1.96 19.07 12.03
CA SER A 379 1.96 18.93 10.58
C SER A 379 2.44 20.20 9.86
N PRO A 380 3.21 20.08 8.76
CA PRO A 380 3.63 21.23 7.94
C PRO A 380 2.44 22.06 7.42
N GLU A 381 2.63 23.36 7.20
CA GLU A 381 1.54 24.26 6.78
C GLU A 381 0.97 23.94 5.38
N ILE A 382 1.79 23.34 4.53
CA ILE A 382 1.40 22.88 3.19
C ILE A 382 0.47 21.65 3.23
N PHE A 383 0.39 20.98 4.38
CA PHE A 383 -0.48 19.84 4.64
C PHE A 383 -0.97 19.90 6.09
N LEU A 384 -1.90 20.80 6.40
CA LEU A 384 -2.32 21.02 7.78
C LEU A 384 -3.04 19.79 8.38
N CYS A 385 -3.94 19.18 7.61
CA CYS A 385 -4.63 17.96 7.98
C CYS A 385 -5.16 17.24 6.73
N PRO A 386 -5.53 15.95 6.77
CA PRO A 386 -6.08 15.29 5.60
C PRO A 386 -7.46 15.85 5.21
N PRO A 387 -7.69 16.22 3.93
CA PRO A 387 -8.90 16.92 3.51
C PRO A 387 -10.08 15.98 3.24
N PHE A 388 -10.59 15.39 4.30
CA PHE A 388 -11.78 14.53 4.33
C PHE A 388 -12.27 14.33 5.79
N PRO A 389 -13.53 13.90 6.00
CA PRO A 389 -14.09 13.67 7.33
C PRO A 389 -13.28 12.73 8.22
N SER A 390 -13.45 12.84 9.54
CA SER A 390 -12.58 12.16 10.50
C SER A 390 -12.91 10.68 10.68
N TYR A 391 -14.18 10.32 10.90
CA TYR A 391 -14.57 9.02 11.43
C TYR A 391 -14.93 7.97 10.37
N THR A 392 -14.25 6.82 10.28
CA THR A 392 -13.11 6.37 11.09
C THR A 392 -11.78 6.83 10.53
N SER A 393 -10.70 6.72 11.32
CA SER A 393 -9.33 6.95 10.82
C SER A 393 -8.99 5.97 9.70
N GLY A 394 -8.71 6.49 8.50
CA GLY A 394 -8.30 5.67 7.35
C GLY A 394 -6.98 4.95 7.62
N HIS A 395 -5.98 5.64 8.20
CA HIS A 395 -4.71 5.00 8.57
C HIS A 395 -4.94 3.82 9.52
N SER A 396 -5.75 4.03 10.57
CA SER A 396 -6.08 2.99 11.55
C SER A 396 -6.81 1.81 10.89
N THR A 397 -7.73 2.09 9.96
CA THR A 397 -8.50 1.06 9.24
C THR A 397 -7.60 0.20 8.36
N ILE A 398 -6.72 0.82 7.57
CA ILE A 398 -5.83 0.06 6.70
C ILE A 398 -4.78 -0.68 7.52
N SER A 399 -4.24 -0.05 8.55
CA SER A 399 -3.26 -0.70 9.43
C SER A 399 -3.84 -1.89 10.19
N GLY A 400 -5.04 -1.75 10.76
CA GLY A 400 -5.72 -2.87 11.40
C GLY A 400 -5.99 -4.02 10.44
N GLY A 401 -6.40 -3.72 9.21
CA GLY A 401 -6.67 -4.73 8.19
C GLY A 401 -5.42 -5.43 7.68
N CYS A 402 -4.42 -4.67 7.22
CA CYS A 402 -3.21 -5.23 6.64
C CYS A 402 -2.35 -6.00 7.66
N ALA A 403 -2.29 -5.53 8.91
CA ALA A 403 -1.64 -6.28 9.99
C ALA A 403 -2.32 -7.62 10.27
N GLU A 404 -3.65 -7.60 10.41
CA GLU A 404 -4.42 -8.83 10.65
C GLU A 404 -4.32 -9.77 9.44
N ALA A 405 -4.27 -9.23 8.21
CA ALA A 405 -4.03 -10.03 7.01
C ALA A 405 -2.66 -10.72 7.04
N LEU A 406 -1.58 -10.01 7.38
CA LEU A 406 -0.24 -10.63 7.49
C LEU A 406 -0.17 -11.66 8.61
N LYS A 407 -0.81 -11.39 9.75
CA LYS A 407 -0.92 -12.34 10.85
C LYS A 407 -1.68 -13.61 10.45
N LEU A 408 -2.85 -13.47 9.82
CA LEU A 408 -3.66 -14.60 9.36
C LEU A 408 -2.90 -15.44 8.32
N TRP A 409 -2.22 -14.78 7.39
CA TRP A 409 -1.48 -15.43 6.31
C TRP A 409 -0.22 -16.14 6.79
N THR A 410 0.57 -15.50 7.67
CA THR A 410 1.79 -16.11 8.23
C THR A 410 1.49 -17.12 9.35
N GLY A 411 0.30 -17.06 9.95
CA GLY A 411 -0.04 -17.82 11.14
C GLY A 411 0.70 -17.37 12.41
N SER A 412 1.30 -16.17 12.41
CA SER A 412 2.15 -15.65 13.49
C SER A 412 1.92 -14.16 13.74
N GLU A 413 2.11 -13.71 14.98
CA GLU A 413 2.13 -12.28 15.33
C GLU A 413 3.46 -11.62 15.00
N THR A 414 4.54 -12.38 14.80
CA THR A 414 5.90 -11.85 14.68
C THR A 414 6.07 -11.02 13.42
N PHE A 415 6.54 -9.78 13.57
CA PHE A 415 6.99 -8.93 12.46
C PHE A 415 8.51 -8.71 12.50
N GLY A 416 8.99 -7.95 13.49
CA GLY A 416 10.43 -7.76 13.73
C GLY A 416 11.13 -6.77 12.79
N SER A 417 10.39 -5.88 12.11
CA SER A 417 10.98 -4.80 11.31
C SER A 417 11.40 -3.62 12.18
N GLU A 418 12.29 -2.78 11.66
CA GLU A 418 12.72 -1.54 12.30
C GLU A 418 12.94 -0.43 11.28
N ALA A 419 12.81 0.81 11.73
CA ALA A 419 13.09 1.99 10.93
C ALA A 419 13.89 3.01 11.73
N VAL A 420 14.90 3.60 11.10
CA VAL A 420 15.72 4.65 11.70
C VAL A 420 15.40 5.99 11.07
N LEU A 421 15.10 6.98 11.89
CA LEU A 421 14.77 8.34 11.46
C LEU A 421 15.14 9.36 12.52
N VAL A 422 15.43 10.58 12.08
CA VAL A 422 15.71 11.71 12.97
C VAL A 422 14.38 12.40 13.30
N ALA A 423 14.07 12.54 14.58
CA ALA A 423 12.83 13.18 15.02
C ALA A 423 12.75 14.63 14.51
N GLY A 424 11.60 14.99 13.91
CA GLY A 424 11.38 16.34 13.37
C GLY A 424 11.94 16.55 11.96
N ALA A 425 12.60 15.56 11.35
CA ALA A 425 13.24 15.74 10.04
C ALA A 425 12.25 16.08 8.92
N MET A 426 10.98 15.69 9.05
CA MET A 426 9.94 15.95 8.05
C MET A 426 9.00 17.11 8.42
N THR A 427 8.93 17.48 9.70
CA THR A 427 7.94 18.46 10.22
C THR A 427 8.59 19.70 10.79
N GLU A 428 9.82 19.60 11.30
CA GLU A 428 10.54 20.67 11.99
C GLU A 428 12.04 20.62 11.62
N PRO A 429 12.42 20.72 10.33
CA PRO A 429 13.81 20.48 9.91
C PRO A 429 14.84 21.43 10.52
N GLU A 430 14.39 22.58 11.07
CA GLU A 430 15.21 23.55 11.79
C GLU A 430 15.37 23.24 13.29
N MET A 431 14.68 22.22 13.82
CA MET A 431 14.65 21.83 15.23
C MET A 431 14.61 20.30 15.38
N LEU A 432 15.66 19.65 14.89
CA LEU A 432 15.79 18.19 14.96
C LEU A 432 15.94 17.72 16.41
N GLY A 433 15.28 16.60 16.72
CA GLY A 433 15.50 15.82 17.93
C GLY A 433 16.51 14.69 17.71
N ASP A 434 16.44 13.69 18.58
CA ASP A 434 17.32 12.52 18.52
C ASP A 434 17.11 11.65 17.27
N THR A 435 18.13 10.85 16.94
CA THR A 435 17.97 9.72 16.00
C THR A 435 17.29 8.57 16.72
N ILE A 436 16.12 8.16 16.20
CA ILE A 436 15.26 7.15 16.79
C ILE A 436 15.27 5.88 15.93
N THR A 437 15.40 4.73 16.57
CA THR A 437 15.03 3.43 15.99
C THR A 437 13.62 3.06 16.44
N LEU A 438 12.66 3.16 15.52
CA LEU A 438 11.32 2.60 15.70
C LEU A 438 11.41 1.08 15.52
N LYS A 439 10.80 0.32 16.44
CA LYS A 439 10.79 -1.14 16.42
C LYS A 439 9.36 -1.62 16.27
N PHE A 440 9.17 -2.60 15.39
CA PHE A 440 7.88 -3.15 15.02
C PHE A 440 7.87 -4.66 15.31
N PRO A 441 7.76 -5.08 16.58
CA PRO A 441 7.98 -6.47 16.96
C PRO A 441 6.84 -7.40 16.51
N THR A 442 5.58 -6.93 16.53
CA THR A 442 4.42 -7.69 16.11
C THR A 442 3.56 -6.93 15.09
N PHE A 443 2.81 -7.64 14.26
CA PHE A 443 1.89 -7.02 13.30
C PHE A 443 0.82 -6.19 14.03
N THR A 444 0.22 -6.75 15.09
CA THR A 444 -0.80 -6.06 15.89
C THR A 444 -0.24 -4.76 16.49
N GLU A 445 0.91 -4.82 17.15
CA GLU A 445 1.53 -3.63 17.75
C GLU A 445 1.88 -2.58 16.70
N THR A 446 2.36 -3.01 15.53
CA THR A 446 2.65 -2.11 14.39
C THR A 446 1.39 -1.36 13.95
N ALA A 447 0.25 -2.04 13.89
CA ALA A 447 -1.02 -1.40 13.57
C ALA A 447 -1.48 -0.42 14.66
N GLU A 448 -1.34 -0.79 15.94
CA GLU A 448 -1.64 0.10 17.07
C GLU A 448 -0.74 1.34 17.07
N MET A 449 0.55 1.18 16.80
CA MET A 449 1.52 2.27 16.63
C MET A 449 1.12 3.19 15.48
N ALA A 450 0.70 2.63 14.34
CA ALA A 450 0.19 3.42 13.22
C ALA A 450 -1.08 4.20 13.59
N GLY A 451 -1.99 3.57 14.33
CA GLY A 451 -3.22 4.18 14.81
C GLY A 451 -2.98 5.35 15.77
N ILE A 452 -2.23 5.09 16.85
CA ILE A 452 -1.94 6.10 17.89
C ILE A 452 -1.12 7.27 17.35
N SER A 453 -0.28 7.05 16.33
CA SER A 453 0.44 8.14 15.64
C SER A 453 -0.50 9.22 15.11
N ARG A 454 -1.75 8.89 14.80
CA ARG A 454 -2.73 9.85 14.29
C ARG A 454 -3.30 10.75 15.39
N VAL A 455 -3.42 10.21 16.61
CA VAL A 455 -3.85 10.96 17.79
C VAL A 455 -2.70 11.85 18.27
N LEU A 456 -1.49 11.29 18.38
CA LEU A 456 -0.26 12.02 18.69
C LEU A 456 -0.03 13.23 17.75
N GLY A 457 -0.27 13.03 16.45
CA GLY A 457 -0.15 14.10 15.46
C GLY A 457 -1.31 15.11 15.46
N GLY A 458 -2.39 14.88 16.21
CA GLY A 458 -3.57 15.75 16.26
C GLY A 458 -4.50 15.62 15.04
N TYR A 459 -4.45 14.50 14.32
CA TYR A 459 -5.25 14.27 13.10
C TYR A 459 -6.59 13.58 13.36
N HIS A 460 -6.65 12.80 14.45
CA HIS A 460 -7.80 11.97 14.84
C HIS A 460 -7.96 11.97 16.38
N ILE A 461 -9.18 11.74 16.86
CA ILE A 461 -9.45 11.40 18.27
C ILE A 461 -9.36 9.88 18.48
N GLN A 462 -9.35 9.41 19.73
CA GLN A 462 -9.20 7.99 20.03
C GLN A 462 -10.38 7.15 19.50
N ALA A 463 -11.61 7.67 19.49
CA ALA A 463 -12.75 6.99 18.88
C ALA A 463 -12.56 6.70 17.38
N ASP A 464 -12.01 7.66 16.61
CA ASP A 464 -11.68 7.47 15.20
C ASP A 464 -10.66 6.34 15.02
N ASN A 465 -9.68 6.29 15.91
CA ASN A 465 -8.58 5.35 15.88
C ASN A 465 -9.05 3.92 16.19
N VAL A 466 -9.68 3.73 17.34
CA VAL A 466 -10.14 2.41 17.82
C VAL A 466 -11.16 1.80 16.87
N ALA A 467 -12.16 2.59 16.45
CA ALA A 467 -13.16 2.10 15.50
C ALA A 467 -12.55 1.79 14.13
N GLY A 468 -11.54 2.56 13.70
CA GLY A 468 -10.78 2.27 12.49
C GLY A 468 -10.06 0.93 12.57
N LEU A 469 -9.24 0.71 13.60
CA LEU A 469 -8.51 -0.54 13.80
C LEU A 469 -9.44 -1.76 13.82
N GLU A 470 -10.58 -1.66 14.52
CA GLU A 470 -11.58 -2.71 14.57
C GLU A 470 -12.22 -2.97 13.19
N LEU A 471 -12.58 -1.92 12.47
CA LEU A 471 -13.13 -2.02 11.11
C LEU A 471 -12.15 -2.74 10.18
N GLY A 472 -10.88 -2.36 10.21
CA GLY A 472 -9.82 -2.98 9.41
C GLY A 472 -9.71 -4.48 9.63
N ARG A 473 -9.67 -4.91 10.91
CA ARG A 473 -9.61 -6.33 11.27
C ARG A 473 -10.81 -7.11 10.76
N LYS A 474 -12.03 -6.55 10.83
CA LYS A 474 -13.23 -7.18 10.27
C LYS A 474 -13.13 -7.35 8.76
N VAL A 475 -12.62 -6.35 8.05
CA VAL A 475 -12.38 -6.44 6.60
C VAL A 475 -11.38 -7.56 6.28
N ALA A 476 -10.28 -7.67 7.03
CA ALA A 476 -9.31 -8.75 6.84
C ALA A 476 -9.96 -10.14 7.00
N HIS A 477 -10.77 -10.36 8.04
CA HIS A 477 -11.44 -11.65 8.25
C HIS A 477 -12.45 -11.99 7.14
N GLU A 478 -13.21 -11.03 6.63
CA GLU A 478 -14.08 -11.27 5.47
C GLU A 478 -13.27 -11.61 4.22
N ALA A 479 -12.22 -10.84 3.96
CA ALA A 479 -11.31 -11.05 2.84
C ALA A 479 -10.54 -12.38 2.95
N TRP A 480 -10.34 -12.93 4.15
CA TRP A 480 -9.73 -14.24 4.34
C TRP A 480 -10.55 -15.37 3.72
N GLY A 481 -11.88 -15.30 3.84
CA GLY A 481 -12.78 -16.27 3.19
C GLY A 481 -12.69 -16.15 1.65
N PHE A 482 -12.73 -14.93 1.14
CA PHE A 482 -12.50 -14.66 -0.28
C PHE A 482 -11.14 -15.19 -0.76
N TYR A 483 -10.08 -14.96 0.00
CA TYR A 483 -8.74 -15.42 -0.32
C TYR A 483 -8.65 -16.95 -0.37
N LYS A 484 -9.12 -17.66 0.67
CA LYS A 484 -9.12 -19.14 0.73
C LYS A 484 -9.85 -19.78 -0.43
N MET A 485 -11.01 -19.23 -0.81
CA MET A 485 -11.73 -19.66 -2.00
C MET A 485 -10.86 -19.53 -3.27
N HIS A 486 -10.18 -18.40 -3.45
CA HIS A 486 -9.37 -18.15 -4.65
C HIS A 486 -8.07 -18.95 -4.69
N ILE A 487 -7.48 -19.33 -3.56
CA ILE A 487 -6.34 -20.27 -3.55
C ILE A 487 -6.78 -21.74 -3.59
N GLY A 488 -8.08 -22.02 -3.60
CA GLY A 488 -8.65 -23.36 -3.71
C GLY A 488 -8.55 -24.18 -2.42
N GLU A 489 -8.63 -23.52 -1.27
CA GLU A 489 -8.64 -24.14 0.07
C GLU A 489 -10.05 -24.25 0.68
N GLU A 490 -11.06 -23.60 0.11
CA GLU A 490 -12.48 -23.69 0.52
C GLU A 490 -13.47 -23.72 -0.65
#